data_AF-A0A1W9P4N9-F1
#
_entry.id   AF-A0A1W9P4N9-F1
#
_cell.length_a   1.000
_cell.length_b   1.000
_cell.length_c   1.000
_cell.angle_alpha   90.00
_cell.angle_beta   90.00
_cell.angle_gamma   90.00
#
_symmetry.space_group_name_H-M   'P 1'
#
loop_
_entity.id
_entity.type
_entity.pdbx_description
1 polymer ?
#
loop_
_entity_poly.entity_id
_entity_poly.type
_entity_poly.pdbx_seq_one_letter_code
_entity_poly.pdbx_strand_id
1 'polypeptide(L)' 'MMKRLVGAVGLLGFLTIVFDLSSHATNHGGWWLHVPGFFILFGLVGCLFLIIGAKALGQAGLLKDEDYYDRH' A
#
# COMPACT_ATOMS: atom_id res chain seq x y z
N MET A 1 -8.12 19.15 -11.32
CA MET A 1 -7.26 18.89 -10.14
C MET A 1 -6.73 17.46 -10.11
N MET A 2 -7.60 16.43 -10.12
CA MET A 2 -7.23 15.01 -9.98
C MET A 2 -6.21 14.48 -11.03
N LYS A 3 -6.28 14.91 -12.29
CA LYS A 3 -5.34 14.47 -13.34
C LYS A 3 -3.87 14.85 -13.05
N ARG A 4 -3.66 15.99 -12.40
CA ARG A 4 -2.31 16.48 -12.00
C ARG A 4 -1.77 15.70 -10.80
N LEU A 5 -2.65 15.32 -9.88
CA LEU A 5 -2.32 14.48 -8.74
C LEU A 5 -1.94 13.07 -9.18
N VAL A 6 -2.74 12.45 -10.06
CA VAL A 6 -2.43 11.12 -10.63
C VAL A 6 -1.10 11.16 -11.38
N GLY A 7 -0.87 12.19 -12.19
CA GLY A 7 0.40 12.39 -12.88
C GLY A 7 1.58 12.56 -11.93
N ALA A 8 1.43 13.36 -10.86
CA ALA A 8 2.48 13.58 -9.87
C ALA A 8 2.81 12.32 -9.07
N VAL A 9 1.80 11.55 -8.65
CA VAL A 9 1.99 10.27 -7.95
C VAL A 9 2.67 9.25 -8.85
N GLY A 10 2.25 9.15 -10.12
CA GLY A 10 2.89 8.27 -11.09
C GLY A 10 4.35 8.65 -11.34
N LEU A 11 4.65 9.94 -11.48
CA LEU A 11 6.01 10.46 -11.65
C LEU A 11 6.87 10.17 -10.42
N LEU A 12 6.35 10.40 -9.22
CA LEU A 12 7.05 10.11 -7.95
C LEU A 12 7.39 8.62 -7.84
N GLY A 13 6.43 7.74 -8.15
CA GLY A 13 6.65 6.30 -8.16
C GLY A 13 7.66 5.84 -9.22
N PHE A 14 7.70 6.50 -10.38
CA PHE A 14 8.71 6.23 -11.39
C PHE A 14 10.12 6.65 -10.92
N LEU A 15 10.25 7.84 -10.33
CA LEU A 15 11.51 8.35 -9.82
C LEU A 15 12.10 7.46 -8.72
N THR A 16 11.28 6.93 -7.83
CA THR A 16 11.74 6.02 -6.77
C THR A 16 12.25 4.69 -7.34
N ILE A 17 11.61 4.14 -8.38
CA ILE A 17 12.12 2.93 -9.07
C ILE A 17 13.46 3.19 -9.75
N VAL A 18 13.63 4.33 -10.42
CA VAL A 18 14.89 4.72 -11.07
C VAL A 18 16.01 4.89 -10.04
N PHE A 19 15.71 5.50 -8.89
CA PHE A 19 16.66 5.66 -7.79
C PHE A 19 17.08 4.31 -7.18
N ASP A 20 16.13 3.40 -7.01
CA ASP A 20 16.35 2.05 -6.46
C ASP A 20 17.23 1.19 -7.40
N LEU A 21 17.01 1.29 -8.71
CA LEU A 21 17.86 0.67 -9.73
C LEU A 21 19.28 1.26 -9.75
N SER A 22 19.43 2.56 -9.52
CA SER A 22 20.74 3.22 -9.49
C SER A 22 21.53 2.87 -8.22
N SER A 23 20.83 2.61 -7.11
CA SER A 23 21.41 2.30 -5.80
C SER A 23 21.65 0.80 -5.58
N HIS A 24 21.31 -0.04 -6.55
CA HIS A 24 21.34 -1.51 -6.45
C HIS A 24 22.74 -2.11 -6.22
N ALA A 25 23.80 -1.37 -6.50
CA ALA A 25 25.18 -1.87 -6.43
C ALA A 25 25.77 -1.93 -5.02
N THR A 26 25.16 -1.30 -4.00
CA THR A 26 25.79 -1.09 -2.68
C THR A 26 25.11 -1.78 -1.51
N ASN A 27 24.01 -2.50 -1.73
CA ASN A 27 23.22 -3.08 -0.64
C ASN A 27 23.68 -4.51 -0.29
N HIS A 28 24.37 -4.68 0.85
CA HIS A 28 24.60 -5.98 1.50
C HIS A 28 23.38 -6.48 2.32
N GLY A 29 22.17 -6.04 1.95
CA GLY A 29 20.94 -6.33 2.69
C GLY A 29 20.28 -7.65 2.29
N GLY A 30 19.09 -7.91 2.83
CA GLY A 30 18.31 -9.10 2.49
C GLY A 30 17.95 -9.18 1.01
N TRP A 31 17.67 -10.40 0.52
CA TRP A 31 17.42 -10.70 -0.90
C TRP A 31 16.31 -9.86 -1.57
N TRP A 32 15.37 -9.33 -0.78
CA TRP A 32 14.30 -8.45 -1.27
C TRP A 32 14.79 -7.08 -1.76
N LEU A 33 15.97 -6.61 -1.33
CA LEU A 33 16.58 -5.39 -1.86
C LEU A 33 17.19 -5.58 -3.25
N HIS A 34 17.37 -6.82 -3.73
CA HIS A 34 17.75 -7.12 -5.11
C HIS A 34 16.57 -7.06 -6.08
N VAL A 35 15.35 -6.82 -5.59
CA VAL A 35 14.17 -6.71 -6.43
C VAL A 35 13.85 -5.23 -6.60
N PRO A 36 14.06 -4.65 -7.79
CA PRO A 36 13.83 -3.24 -7.99
C PRO A 36 12.36 -2.88 -7.76
N GLY A 37 12.11 -1.84 -6.96
CA GLY A 37 10.76 -1.39 -6.64
C GLY A 37 10.00 -2.28 -5.65
N PHE A 38 10.68 -3.20 -4.96
CA PHE A 38 10.09 -4.08 -3.95
C PHE A 38 9.23 -3.33 -2.93
N PHE A 39 9.72 -2.20 -2.41
CA PHE A 39 9.02 -1.44 -1.36
C PHE A 39 7.69 -0.83 -1.83
N ILE A 40 7.60 -0.40 -3.10
CA ILE A 40 6.36 0.17 -3.65
C ILE A 40 5.33 -0.94 -3.83
N LEU A 41 5.74 -2.07 -4.38
CA LEU A 41 4.89 -3.24 -4.54
C LEU A 41 4.43 -3.79 -3.19
N PHE A 42 5.35 -3.92 -2.23
CA PHE A 42 5.05 -4.36 -0.89
C PHE A 42 4.09 -3.39 -0.17
N GLY A 43 4.31 -2.09 -0.28
CA GLY A 43 3.41 -1.08 0.27
C GLY A 43 2.02 -1.12 -0.37
N LEU A 44 1.92 -1.31 -1.69
CA LEU A 44 0.66 -1.42 -2.41
C LEU A 44 -0.11 -2.68 -2.01
N VAL A 45 0.57 -3.83 -1.98
CA VAL A 45 -0.01 -5.11 -1.57
C VAL A 45 -0.40 -5.07 -0.10
N GLY A 46 0.44 -4.51 0.77
CA GLY A 46 0.16 -4.33 2.19
C GLY A 46 -1.08 -3.47 2.42
N CYS A 47 -1.21 -2.36 1.68
CA CYS A 47 -2.41 -1.52 1.72
C CYS A 47 -3.67 -2.32 1.33
N LEU A 48 -3.60 -3.07 0.22
CA LEU A 48 -4.70 -3.92 -0.22
C LEU A 48 -5.08 -4.98 0.82
N PHE A 49 -4.08 -5.63 1.42
CA PHE A 49 -4.26 -6.60 2.51
C PHE A 49 -4.96 -5.98 3.71
N LEU A 50 -4.58 -4.77 4.11
CA LEU A 50 -5.24 -4.06 5.21
C LEU A 50 -6.70 -3.75 4.89
N ILE A 51 -7.02 -3.32 3.68
CA ILE A 51 -8.40 -3.04 3.26
C ILE A 51 -9.24 -4.32 3.32
N ILE A 52 -8.73 -5.41 2.74
CA ILE A 52 -9.43 -6.70 2.70
C ILE A 52 -9.57 -7.25 4.13
N GLY A 53 -8.51 -7.21 4.92
CA GLY A 53 -8.49 -7.67 6.31
C GLY A 53 -9.47 -6.88 7.18
N ALA A 54 -9.50 -5.55 7.05
CA ALA A 54 -10.46 -4.69 7.76
C ALA A 54 -11.90 -5.02 7.38
N LYS A 55 -12.17 -5.26 6.09
CA LYS A 55 -13.51 -5.66 5.63
C LYS A 55 -13.93 -7.03 6.17
N ALA A 56 -13.02 -8.00 6.13
CA ALA A 56 -13.27 -9.34 6.64
C ALA A 56 -13.52 -9.35 8.15
N LEU A 57 -12.69 -8.65 8.93
CA LEU A 57 -12.89 -8.48 10.37
C LEU A 57 -14.21 -7.76 10.67
N GLY A 58 -14.56 -6.77 9.85
CA GLY A 58 -15.82 -6.09 9.94
C GLY A 58 -17.04 -7.00 9.78
N GLN A 59 -17.01 -7.86 8.76
CA GLN A 59 -18.06 -8.87 8.51
C GLN A 59 -18.07 -10.00 9.54
N ALA A 60 -16.93 -10.29 10.17
CA ALA A 60 -16.82 -11.30 11.23
C ALA A 60 -17.46 -10.87 12.56
N GLY A 61 -18.12 -9.70 12.59
CA GLY A 61 -18.85 -9.21 13.77
C GLY A 61 -18.09 -8.17 14.58
N LEU A 62 -16.99 -7.60 14.06
CA LEU A 62 -16.35 -6.45 14.67
C LEU A 62 -17.18 -5.16 14.49
N LEU A 63 -17.95 -5.06 13.40
CA LEU A 63 -18.90 -3.97 13.25
C LEU A 63 -20.13 -4.20 14.14
N LYS A 64 -20.53 -3.15 14.84
CA LYS A 64 -21.78 -3.11 15.60
C LYS A 64 -22.95 -3.08 14.60
N ASP A 65 -24.01 -3.77 14.95
CA ASP A 65 -25.27 -3.75 14.20
C ASP A 65 -25.75 -2.30 14.03
N GLU A 66 -26.25 -1.95 12.83
CA GLU A 66 -26.66 -0.58 12.50
C GLU A 66 -27.80 -0.12 13.41
N ASP A 67 -28.66 -1.06 13.84
CA ASP A 67 -29.79 -0.83 14.75
C ASP A 67 -29.38 -0.86 16.24
N TYR A 68 -28.10 -0.68 16.57
CA TYR A 68 -27.68 -0.66 17.98
C TYR A 68 -28.16 0.61 18.71
N TYR A 69 -28.19 1.76 18.04
CA TYR A 69 -28.56 3.03 18.65
C TYR A 69 -30.06 3.36 18.54
N ASP A 70 -30.77 2.75 17.60
CA ASP A 70 -32.22 2.95 17.41
C ASP A 70 -33.08 2.11 18.36
N ARG A 71 -32.45 1.25 19.17
CA ARG A 71 -33.12 0.35 20.12
C ARG A 71 -33.39 0.96 21.50
N HIS A 72 -33.25 2.28 21.66
CA HIS A 72 -33.45 2.99 22.93
C HIS A 72 -34.51 4.07 22.84
#